data_AF-A0A085BBU9-F1
#
_entry.id   AF-A0A085BBU9-F1
#
_cell.length_a   1.000
_cell.length_b   1.000
_cell.length_c   1.000
_cell.angle_alpha   90.00
_cell.angle_beta   90.00
_cell.angle_gamma   90.00
#
_symmetry.space_group_name_H-M   'P 1'
#
loop_
_entity.id
_entity.type
_entity.pdbx_description
1 polymer ?
#
loop_
_entity_poly.entity_id
_entity_poly.type
_entity_poly.pdbx_seq_one_letter_code
_entity_poly.pdbx_strand_id
1 'polypeptide(L)'
;MKNKFSFLNFESERNLFNISVFLAVTFILLHIISYNRESFGVIKGYAPYEFGFNMLFFLPTLLFVSIGTLVIGLKIKAKWHTYKDVKLKWYTIILISPTILFLSFIFLRILLLVVTSIISEIF
;
A
#
# COMPACT_ATOMS: atom_id res chain seq x y z
N MET A 1 27.92 20.27 20.54
CA MET A 1 26.44 20.44 20.63
C MET A 1 25.76 19.27 19.94
N LYS A 2 25.05 18.41 20.69
CA LYS A 2 24.25 17.31 20.11
C LYS A 2 23.02 17.92 19.44
N ASN A 3 22.94 17.83 18.12
CA ASN A 3 21.77 18.30 17.37
C ASN A 3 20.54 17.49 17.81
N LYS A 4 19.59 18.20 18.42
CA LYS A 4 18.39 17.69 19.07
C LYS A 4 17.21 17.59 18.06
N PHE A 5 17.52 17.16 16.84
CA PHE A 5 16.52 16.81 15.83
C PHE A 5 16.43 15.29 15.72
N SER A 6 15.92 14.64 16.77
CA SER A 6 15.57 13.22 16.77
C SER A 6 14.19 12.98 16.12
N PHE A 7 13.89 13.71 15.05
CA PHE A 7 12.64 13.54 14.33
C PHE A 7 12.78 12.28 13.47
N LEU A 8 12.20 11.19 13.97
CA LEU A 8 12.11 9.88 13.32
C LEU A 8 13.47 9.20 13.10
N ASN A 9 13.99 8.57 14.15
CA ASN A 9 15.00 7.54 13.95
C ASN A 9 14.33 6.31 13.29
N PHE A 10 14.16 6.32 11.96
CA PHE A 10 13.58 5.25 11.13
C PHE A 10 14.31 3.88 11.28
N GLU A 11 15.35 3.82 12.10
CA GLU A 11 16.10 2.62 12.39
C GLU A 11 15.50 1.74 13.48
N SER A 12 14.64 2.26 14.37
CA SER A 12 14.09 1.41 15.43
C SER A 12 13.05 0.43 14.89
N GLU A 13 13.09 -0.81 15.35
CA GLU A 13 12.10 -1.86 15.01
C GLU A 13 10.68 -1.39 15.34
N ARG A 14 10.52 -0.66 16.45
CA ARG A 14 9.24 -0.07 16.86
C ARG A 14 8.71 0.99 15.89
N ASN A 15 9.59 1.79 15.29
CA ASN A 15 9.16 2.76 14.28
C ASN A 15 8.71 2.07 13.00
N LEU A 16 9.41 1.03 12.55
CA LEU A 16 8.98 0.22 11.40
C LEU A 16 7.60 -0.41 11.63
N PHE A 17 7.36 -0.93 12.84
CA PHE A 17 6.06 -1.44 13.24
C PHE A 17 4.98 -0.36 13.21
N ASN A 18 5.22 0.80 13.85
CA ASN A 18 4.25 1.90 13.89
C ASN A 18 3.88 2.42 12.50
N ILE A 19 4.87 2.55 11.60
CA ILE A 19 4.62 2.95 10.22
C ILE A 19 3.81 1.87 9.50
N SER A 20 4.10 0.59 9.75
CA SER A 20 3.32 -0.52 9.17
C SER A 20 1.87 -0.50 9.63
N VAL A 21 1.62 -0.21 10.91
CA VAL A 21 0.25 -0.03 11.43
C VAL A 21 -0.43 1.14 10.71
N PHE A 22 0.24 2.29 10.60
CA PHE A 22 -0.31 3.46 9.90
C PHE A 22 -0.66 3.15 8.44
N LEU A 23 0.23 2.46 7.72
CA LEU A 23 -0.01 2.06 6.33
C LEU A 23 -1.15 1.05 6.21
N ALA A 24 -1.24 0.07 7.11
CA ALA A 24 -2.32 -0.91 7.13
C ALA A 24 -3.68 -0.25 7.38
N VAL A 25 -3.75 0.65 8.36
CA VAL A 25 -4.97 1.44 8.64
C VAL A 25 -5.34 2.30 7.43
N THR A 26 -4.37 2.98 6.83
CA THR A 26 -4.58 3.80 5.62
C THR A 26 -5.09 2.95 4.46
N PHE A 27 -4.54 1.75 4.26
CA PHE A 27 -4.97 0.81 3.23
C PHE A 27 -6.44 0.38 3.43
N ILE A 28 -6.81 0.04 4.66
CA ILE A 28 -8.18 -0.34 5.01
C ILE A 28 -9.13 0.83 4.80
N LEU A 29 -8.80 2.02 5.30
CA LEU A 29 -9.62 3.23 5.14
C LEU A 29 -9.80 3.58 3.67
N LEU A 30 -8.76 3.48 2.85
CA LEU A 30 -8.85 3.70 1.41
C LEU A 30 -9.92 2.80 0.77
N HIS A 31 -9.96 1.52 1.14
CA HIS A 31 -10.95 0.58 0.60
C HIS A 31 -12.36 0.83 1.12
N ILE A 32 -12.49 1.18 2.41
CA ILE A 32 -13.79 1.55 3.00
C ILE A 32 -14.35 2.81 2.31
N ILE A 33 -13.52 3.83 2.11
CA ILE A 33 -13.93 5.08 1.44
C ILE A 33 -14.25 4.82 -0.03
N SER A 34 -13.46 4.01 -0.73
CA SER A 34 -13.72 3.64 -2.12
C SER A 34 -15.02 2.85 -2.27
N TYR A 35 -15.32 1.94 -1.34
CA TYR A 35 -16.58 1.20 -1.30
C TYR A 35 -17.77 2.13 -1.04
N ASN A 36 -17.62 3.07 -0.11
CA ASN A 36 -18.66 4.02 0.27
C ASN A 36 -18.57 5.36 -0.47
N ARG A 37 -17.97 5.41 -1.67
CA ARG A 37 -17.68 6.66 -2.40
C ARG A 37 -18.91 7.53 -2.68
N GLU A 38 -20.08 6.92 -2.81
CA GLU A 38 -21.36 7.62 -2.97
C GLU A 38 -21.68 8.50 -1.75
N SER A 39 -21.32 8.06 -0.54
CA SER A 39 -21.44 8.86 0.69
C SER A 39 -20.53 10.09 0.70
N PHE A 40 -19.52 10.11 -0.17
CA PHE A 40 -18.59 11.23 -0.37
C PHE A 40 -18.94 12.06 -1.61
N GLY A 41 -20.18 11.92 -2.12
CA GLY A 41 -20.69 12.72 -3.23
C GLY A 41 -20.28 12.22 -4.61
N VAL A 42 -19.69 11.02 -4.73
CA VAL A 42 -19.36 10.41 -6.04
C VAL A 42 -20.63 9.80 -6.65
N ILE A 43 -21.14 10.41 -7.72
CA ILE A 43 -22.30 9.92 -8.44
C ILE A 43 -21.89 8.72 -9.31
N LYS A 44 -22.42 7.54 -8.99
CA LYS A 44 -22.15 6.30 -9.72
C LYS A 44 -22.60 6.40 -11.18
N GLY A 45 -21.74 5.95 -12.09
CA GLY A 45 -22.02 5.99 -13.53
C GLY A 45 -21.84 7.36 -14.19
N TYR A 46 -21.53 8.42 -13.41
CA TYR A 46 -21.15 9.71 -13.97
C TYR A 46 -19.63 9.83 -14.03
N ALA A 47 -19.09 9.67 -15.23
CA ALA A 47 -17.65 9.53 -15.48
C ALA A 47 -16.78 10.64 -14.85
N PRO A 48 -17.15 11.94 -14.87
CA PRO A 48 -16.32 12.98 -14.27
C PRO A 48 -16.09 12.80 -12.76
N TYR A 49 -17.11 12.35 -12.02
CA TYR A 49 -17.01 12.15 -10.57
C TYR A 49 -16.20 10.89 -10.24
N GLU A 50 -16.42 9.79 -10.97
CA GLU A 50 -15.65 8.57 -10.77
C GLU A 50 -14.17 8.75 -11.14
N PHE A 51 -13.89 9.45 -12.25
CA PHE A 51 -12.54 9.78 -12.66
C PHE A 51 -11.85 10.70 -11.65
N GLY A 52 -12.52 11.77 -11.21
CA GLY A 52 -11.99 12.71 -10.22
C GLY A 52 -11.64 12.01 -8.90
N PHE A 53 -12.54 11.18 -8.38
CA PHE A 53 -12.27 10.39 -7.18
C PHE A 53 -11.07 9.46 -7.36
N ASN A 54 -11.00 8.75 -8.49
CA ASN A 54 -9.91 7.80 -8.73
C ASN A 54 -8.55 8.50 -8.88
N MET A 55 -8.49 9.62 -9.61
CA MET A 55 -7.23 10.31 -9.91
C MET A 55 -6.75 11.20 -8.76
N LEU A 56 -7.64 11.85 -8.03
CA LEU A 56 -7.28 12.80 -6.97
C LEU A 56 -7.15 12.14 -5.60
N PHE A 57 -7.86 11.04 -5.35
CA PHE A 57 -7.88 10.39 -4.05
C PHE A 57 -7.36 8.95 -4.13
N PHE A 58 -8.04 8.08 -4.87
CA PHE A 58 -7.76 6.64 -4.78
C PHE A 58 -6.35 6.28 -5.22
N LEU A 59 -5.94 6.70 -6.42
CA LEU A 59 -4.62 6.38 -6.99
C LEU A 59 -3.47 7.01 -6.18
N PRO A 60 -3.48 8.31 -5.84
CA PRO A 60 -2.42 8.89 -5.02
C PRO A 60 -2.25 8.19 -3.66
N THR A 61 -3.36 7.88 -2.98
CA THR A 61 -3.30 7.18 -1.69
C THR A 61 -2.83 5.74 -1.85
N LEU A 62 -3.29 5.02 -2.88
CA LEU A 62 -2.81 3.66 -3.16
C LEU A 62 -1.31 3.64 -3.45
N LEU A 63 -0.81 4.58 -4.24
CA LEU A 63 0.62 4.74 -4.54
C LEU A 63 1.41 5.03 -3.27
N PHE A 64 0.95 5.96 -2.44
CA PHE A 64 1.59 6.27 -1.17
C PHE A 64 1.72 5.03 -0.27
N VAL A 65 0.63 4.27 -0.11
CA VAL A 65 0.62 3.04 0.69
C VAL A 65 1.54 1.97 0.09
N SER A 66 1.57 1.86 -1.23
CA SER A 66 2.40 0.90 -1.96
C SER A 66 3.89 1.19 -1.79
N ILE A 67 4.29 2.45 -1.98
CA ILE A 67 5.68 2.90 -1.79
C ILE A 67 6.10 2.71 -0.33
N GLY A 68 5.26 3.12 0.62
CA GLY A 68 5.51 2.91 2.04
C GLY A 68 5.74 1.43 2.38
N THR A 69 4.88 0.57 1.84
CA THR A 69 4.98 -0.89 2.03
C THR A 69 6.28 -1.45 1.45
N LEU A 70 6.66 -1.03 0.24
CA LEU A 70 7.89 -1.44 -0.41
C LEU A 70 9.13 -1.02 0.40
N VAL A 71 9.17 0.23 0.88
CA VAL A 71 10.27 0.74 1.72
C VAL A 71 10.39 -0.09 3.00
N ILE A 72 9.28 -0.42 3.66
CA ILE A 72 9.28 -1.26 4.86
C ILE A 72 9.78 -2.67 4.53
N GLY A 73 9.31 -3.29 3.45
CA GLY A 73 9.77 -4.59 3.00
C GLY A 73 11.29 -4.63 2.78
N LEU A 74 11.85 -3.60 2.13
CA LEU A 74 13.29 -3.48 1.93
C LEU A 74 14.05 -3.31 3.27
N LYS A 75 13.52 -2.54 4.21
CA LYS A 75 14.13 -2.34 5.54
C LYS A 75 14.09 -3.63 6.38
N ILE A 76 13.00 -4.39 6.32
CA ILE A 76 12.89 -5.71 6.97
C ILE A 76 13.91 -6.68 6.37
N LYS A 77 14.01 -6.73 5.03
CA LYS A 77 15.00 -7.57 4.34
C LYS A 77 16.43 -7.23 4.76
N ALA A 78 16.79 -5.94 4.79
CA ALA A 78 18.12 -5.49 5.21
C ALA A 78 18.46 -5.85 6.66
N LYS A 79 17.45 -5.95 7.53
CA LYS A 79 17.60 -6.25 8.96
C LYS A 79 17.20 -7.68 9.34
N TRP A 80 17.03 -8.57 8.35
CA TRP A 80 16.42 -9.88 8.57
C TRP A 80 17.12 -10.71 9.65
N HIS A 81 18.45 -10.66 9.67
CA HIS A 81 19.32 -11.37 10.61
C HIS A 81 19.69 -10.57 11.87
N THR A 82 19.37 -9.28 11.92
CA THR A 82 19.74 -8.37 13.03
C THR A 82 18.53 -7.92 13.86
N TYR A 83 17.33 -8.40 13.51
CA TYR A 83 16.11 -8.16 14.27
C TYR A 83 16.18 -8.81 15.64
N LYS A 84 16.10 -8.00 16.70
CA LYS A 84 16.13 -8.42 18.09
C LYS A 84 14.77 -8.95 18.53
N ASP A 85 13.68 -8.30 18.11
CA ASP A 85 12.31 -8.74 18.43
C ASP A 85 11.67 -9.51 17.27
N VAL A 86 11.72 -10.84 17.37
CA VAL A 86 11.14 -11.75 16.36
C VAL A 86 9.62 -11.59 16.27
N LYS A 87 8.92 -11.30 17.37
CA LYS A 87 7.46 -11.13 17.35
C LYS A 87 7.09 -9.88 16.57
N LEU A 88 7.79 -8.78 16.85
CA LEU A 88 7.56 -7.51 16.15
C LEU A 88 7.83 -7.64 14.65
N LYS A 89 8.88 -8.37 14.26
CA LYS A 89 9.16 -8.69 12.86
C LYS A 89 7.97 -9.35 12.16
N TRP A 90 7.42 -10.41 12.75
CA TRP A 90 6.29 -11.13 12.17
C TRP A 90 5.02 -10.28 12.10
N TYR A 91 4.70 -9.51 13.14
CA TYR A 91 3.55 -8.59 13.09
C TYR A 91 3.70 -7.55 11.98
N THR A 92 4.91 -7.02 11.79
CA THR A 92 5.20 -6.07 10.72
C THR A 92 4.95 -6.69 9.35
N ILE A 93 5.37 -7.94 9.13
CA ILE A 93 5.13 -8.69 7.88
C ILE A 93 3.64 -8.93 7.65
N ILE A 94 2.91 -9.37 8.69
CA ILE A 94 1.46 -9.61 8.61
C ILE A 94 0.70 -8.32 8.31
N LEU A 95 1.13 -7.17 8.86
CA LEU A 95 0.49 -5.88 8.62
C LEU A 95 0.64 -5.40 7.17
N ILE A 96 1.79 -5.66 6.55
CA ILE A 96 2.05 -5.23 5.17
C ILE A 96 1.56 -6.24 4.12
N SER A 97 1.28 -7.49 4.51
CA SER A 97 0.91 -8.54 3.57
C SER A 97 -0.39 -8.26 2.79
N PRO A 98 -1.46 -7.65 3.33
CA PRO A 98 -2.66 -7.36 2.55
C PRO A 98 -2.38 -6.44 1.37
N THR A 99 -1.56 -5.39 1.59
CA THR A 99 -1.14 -4.47 0.53
C THR A 99 -0.36 -5.21 -0.56
N ILE A 100 0.59 -6.06 -0.17
CA ILE A 100 1.41 -6.84 -1.12
C ILE A 100 0.52 -7.78 -1.94
N LEU A 101 -0.35 -8.55 -1.28
CA LEU A 101 -1.27 -9.48 -1.95
C LEU A 101 -2.20 -8.76 -2.93
N PHE A 102 -2.74 -7.61 -2.53
CA PHE A 102 -3.59 -6.79 -3.38
C PHE A 102 -2.85 -6.29 -4.63
N LEU A 103 -1.63 -5.79 -4.47
CA LEU A 103 -0.81 -5.34 -5.61
C LEU A 103 -0.41 -6.49 -6.53
N SER A 104 -0.04 -7.64 -5.96
CA SER A 104 0.25 -8.85 -6.74
C SER A 104 -0.97 -9.30 -7.54
N PHE A 105 -2.16 -9.26 -6.94
CA PHE A 105 -3.40 -9.59 -7.64
C PHE A 105 -3.70 -8.61 -8.80
N ILE A 106 -3.54 -7.30 -8.58
CA ILE A 106 -3.70 -6.30 -9.65
C ILE A 106 -2.72 -6.57 -10.79
N PHE A 107 -1.44 -6.79 -10.47
CA PHE A 107 -0.42 -7.04 -11.47
C PHE A 107 -0.71 -8.30 -12.30
N LEU A 108 -1.08 -9.41 -11.65
CA LEU A 108 -1.48 -10.64 -12.32
C LEU A 108 -2.68 -10.44 -13.24
N ARG A 109 -3.68 -9.66 -12.79
CA ARG A 109 -4.86 -9.34 -13.59
C ARG A 109 -4.51 -8.54 -14.84
N ILE A 110 -3.65 -7.53 -14.72
CA ILE A 110 -3.19 -6.73 -15.86
C ILE A 110 -2.40 -7.61 -16.83
N LEU A 111 -1.49 -8.45 -16.33
CA LEU A 111 -0.71 -9.37 -17.15
C LEU A 111 -1.62 -10.32 -17.93
N LEU A 112 -2.63 -10.91 -17.27
CA LEU A 112 -3.60 -11.79 -17.92
C LEU A 112 -4.36 -11.06 -19.03
N LEU A 113 -4.84 -9.84 -18.77
CA LEU A 113 -5.57 -9.03 -19.75
C LEU A 113 -4.73 -8.75 -21.00
N VAL A 114 -3.47 -8.35 -20.81
CA VAL A 114 -2.53 -8.09 -21.92
C VAL A 114 -2.27 -9.37 -22.73
N VAL A 115 -2.08 -10.50 -22.06
CA VAL A 115 -1.89 -11.79 -22.76
C VAL A 115 -3.13 -12.15 -23.57
N THR A 116 -4.33 -12.01 -22.99
CA THR A 116 -5.57 -12.32 -23.71
C THR A 116 -5.83 -11.39 -24.89
N SER A 117 -5.49 -10.10 -24.78
CA SER A 117 -5.67 -9.14 -25.88
C SER A 117 -4.75 -9.47 -27.05
N ILE A 118 -3.50 -9.83 -26.78
CA ILE A 118 -2.54 -10.24 -27.81
C ILE A 118 -3.01 -11.52 -28.50
N ILE A 119 -3.51 -12.51 -27.75
CA ILE A 119 -4.03 -13.76 -28.34
C ILE A 119 -5.24 -13.48 -29.24
N SER A 120 -6.15 -12.59 -28.84
CA SER A 120 -7.32 -12.21 -29.65
C SER A 120 -7.00 -11.40 -30.90
N GLU A 121 -5.81 -10.79 -30.98
CA GLU A 121 -5.35 -10.10 -32.19
C GLU A 121 -4.68 -11.07 -33.18
N ILE A 122 -4.22 -12.23 -32.71
CA ILE A 122 -3.50 -13.24 -33.50
C ILE A 122 -4.45 -14.29 -34.11
N PHE A 123 -5.57 -14.60 -33.44
CA PHE A 123 -6.57 -15.60 -33.85
C PHE A 123 -7.91 -14.94 -34.16
#